data_AF-A0A9X5CDV5-F1
#
_entry.id   AF-A0A9X5CDV5-F1
#
_cell.length_a   1.000
_cell.length_b   1.000
_cell.length_c   1.000
_cell.angle_alpha   90.00
_cell.angle_beta   90.00
_cell.angle_gamma   90.00
#
_symmetry.space_group_name_H-M   'P 1'
#
loop_
_entity.id
_entity.type
_entity.pdbx_description
1 polymer ?
#
loop_
_entity_poly.entity_id
_entity_poly.type
_entity_poly.pdbx_seq_one_letter_code
_entity_poly.pdbx_strand_id
1 'polypeptide(L)'
;MRVMLKATLDTEKSNELIRSGKLPELMKETLERLHPEAAYFGPLGGRRTCLLVLDLQDSSQIPPTGEPFFSEMHAEVEMTPVMNAEDLRKGLSELR
;
A
#
# COMPACT_ATOMS: atom_id res chain seq x y z
N MET A 1 0.47 2.86 14.32
CA MET A 1 1.83 2.54 13.86
C MET A 1 1.90 2.82 12.38
N ARG A 2 2.85 3.64 11.95
CA ARG A 2 3.01 3.98 10.54
C ARG A 2 3.63 2.82 9.76
N VAL A 3 2.93 2.38 8.73
CA VAL A 3 3.32 1.26 7.86
C VAL A 3 3.22 1.72 6.42
N MET A 4 4.28 1.46 5.65
CA MET A 4 4.23 1.55 4.21
C MET A 4 3.78 0.21 3.63
N LEU A 5 2.66 0.21 2.93
CA LEU A 5 2.20 -0.89 2.08
C LEU A 5 2.67 -0.62 0.66
N LYS A 6 3.44 -1.54 0.09
CA LYS A 6 3.80 -1.56 -1.33
C LYS A 6 3.08 -2.72 -1.98
N ALA A 7 2.15 -2.42 -2.91
CA ALA A 7 1.50 -3.46 -3.71
C ALA A 7 2.00 -3.37 -5.15
N THR A 8 2.65 -4.44 -5.62
CA THR A 8 3.10 -4.59 -7.00
C THR A 8 2.11 -5.49 -7.72
N LEU A 9 1.25 -4.88 -8.55
CA LEU A 9 0.14 -5.58 -9.19
C LEU A 9 0.65 -6.60 -10.22
N ASP A 10 -0.07 -7.70 -10.36
CA ASP A 10 0.17 -8.62 -11.47
C ASP A 10 -0.14 -7.93 -12.81
N THR A 11 0.72 -8.14 -13.79
CA THR A 11 0.63 -7.42 -15.08
C THR A 11 -0.56 -7.88 -15.90
N GLU A 12 -0.80 -9.19 -15.96
CA GLU A 12 -1.91 -9.74 -16.74
C GLU A 12 -3.25 -9.37 -16.11
N LYS A 13 -3.38 -9.57 -14.79
CA LYS A 13 -4.58 -9.24 -14.04
C LYS A 13 -4.89 -7.75 -14.09
N SER A 14 -3.90 -6.89 -13.86
CA SER A 14 -4.12 -5.44 -13.95
C SER A 14 -4.51 -4.98 -15.35
N ASN A 15 -3.98 -5.61 -16.42
CA ASN A 15 -4.42 -5.33 -17.79
C ASN A 15 -5.89 -5.75 -18.03
N GLU A 16 -6.31 -6.92 -17.53
CA GLU A 16 -7.70 -7.37 -17.58
C GLU A 16 -8.65 -6.40 -16.86
N LEU A 17 -8.29 -5.99 -15.64
CA LEU A 17 -9.08 -5.05 -14.84
C LEU A 17 -9.17 -3.66 -15.48
N ILE A 18 -8.12 -3.20 -16.18
CA ILE A 18 -8.16 -1.95 -16.94
C ILE A 18 -9.13 -2.06 -18.12
N ARG A 19 -9.03 -3.14 -18.91
CA ARG A 19 -9.90 -3.33 -20.08
C ARG A 19 -11.37 -3.45 -19.70
N SER A 20 -11.65 -4.04 -18.54
CA SER A 20 -13.01 -4.16 -18.00
C SER A 20 -13.52 -2.90 -17.30
N GLY A 21 -12.66 -1.88 -17.09
CA GLY A 21 -13.02 -0.66 -16.35
C GLY A 21 -13.08 -0.80 -14.83
N LYS A 22 -12.77 -1.98 -14.28
CA LYS A 22 -12.87 -2.26 -12.84
C LYS A 22 -11.69 -1.73 -12.02
N LEU A 23 -10.50 -1.60 -12.63
CA LEU A 23 -9.31 -1.17 -11.85
C LEU A 23 -9.49 0.22 -11.20
N PRO A 24 -9.99 1.25 -11.90
CA PRO A 24 -10.26 2.55 -11.29
C PRO A 24 -11.26 2.49 -10.12
N GLU A 25 -12.32 1.68 -10.25
CA GLU A 25 -13.35 1.51 -9.21
C GLU A 25 -12.76 0.85 -7.96
N LEU A 26 -12.07 -0.27 -8.14
CA LEU A 26 -11.38 -0.99 -7.05
C LEU A 26 -10.35 -0.11 -6.33
N MET A 27 -9.59 0.69 -7.08
CA MET A 27 -8.59 1.58 -6.48
C MET A 27 -9.26 2.72 -5.70
N LYS A 28 -10.36 3.28 -6.23
CA LYS A 28 -11.14 4.30 -5.52
C LYS A 28 -11.70 3.75 -4.21
N GLU A 29 -12.38 2.61 -4.24
CA GLU A 29 -12.93 1.94 -3.05
C GLU A 29 -11.83 1.60 -2.03
N THR A 30 -10.67 1.15 -2.51
CA THR A 30 -9.52 0.84 -1.65
C THR A 30 -9.00 2.07 -0.93
N LEU A 31 -8.82 3.20 -1.62
CA LEU A 31 -8.35 4.45 -1.02
C LEU A 31 -9.38 5.04 -0.06
N GLU A 32 -10.66 5.02 -0.43
CA GLU A 32 -11.78 5.45 0.42
C GLU A 32 -11.90 4.59 1.68
N ARG A 33 -11.58 3.31 1.62
CA ARG A 33 -11.61 2.44 2.80
C ARG A 33 -10.40 2.66 3.70
N LEU A 34 -9.20 2.73 3.11
CA LEU A 34 -7.93 2.70 3.84
C LEU A 34 -7.49 4.06 4.36
N HIS A 35 -7.95 5.17 3.77
CA HIS A 35 -7.59 6.53 4.17
C HIS A 35 -6.07 6.72 4.42
N PRO A 36 -5.21 6.45 3.42
CA PRO A 36 -3.77 6.59 3.61
C PRO A 36 -3.36 8.03 3.89
N GLU A 37 -2.35 8.21 4.74
CA GLU A 37 -1.68 9.50 4.98
C GLU A 37 -1.07 10.04 3.68
N ALA A 38 -0.56 9.14 2.84
CA ALA A 38 -0.04 9.45 1.52
C ALA A 38 -0.19 8.26 0.58
N ALA A 39 -0.48 8.52 -0.69
CA ALA A 39 -0.59 7.52 -1.74
C ALA A 39 0.22 7.96 -2.96
N TYR A 40 1.11 7.08 -3.42
CA TYR A 40 1.90 7.28 -4.63
C TYR A 40 1.71 6.12 -5.58
N PHE A 41 1.69 6.41 -6.87
CA PHE A 41 1.48 5.42 -7.92
C PHE A 41 2.55 5.60 -8.99
N GLY A 42 3.16 4.50 -9.41
CA GLY A 42 4.20 4.57 -10.42
C GLY A 42 4.74 3.20 -10.81
N PRO A 43 5.58 3.16 -11.85
CA PRO A 43 6.29 1.96 -12.23
C PRO A 43 7.48 1.72 -11.29
N LEU A 44 7.42 0.68 -10.47
CA LEU A 44 8.57 0.20 -9.69
C LEU A 44 8.99 -1.17 -10.25
N GLY A 45 10.26 -1.32 -10.62
CA GLY A 45 10.74 -2.54 -11.29
C GLY A 45 10.01 -2.82 -12.62
N GLY A 46 9.49 -1.78 -13.28
CA GLY A 46 8.73 -1.91 -14.53
C GLY A 46 7.29 -2.42 -14.36
N ARG A 47 6.78 -2.58 -13.14
CA ARG A 47 5.41 -3.05 -12.85
C ARG A 47 4.56 -1.95 -12.23
N ARG A 48 3.24 -2.02 -12.42
CA ARG A 48 2.29 -1.10 -11.78
C ARG A 48 2.34 -1.29 -10.27
N THR A 49 2.75 -0.25 -9.55
CA THR A 49 2.92 -0.32 -8.10
C THR A 49 2.22 0.85 -7.43
N CYS A 50 1.55 0.58 -6.32
CA CYS A 50 1.12 1.60 -5.37
C CYS A 50 1.95 1.54 -4.09
N LEU A 51 2.22 2.70 -3.52
CA LEU A 51 2.85 2.90 -2.23
C LEU A 51 1.88 3.68 -1.36
N LEU A 52 1.40 3.06 -0.29
CA LEU A 52 0.44 3.64 0.65
C LEU A 52 1.08 3.75 2.02
N VAL A 53 1.06 4.94 2.61
CA VAL A 53 1.47 5.15 4.00
C VAL A 53 0.21 5.14 4.86
N LEU A 54 0.12 4.19 5.79
CA LEU A 54 -1.06 3.90 6.61
C LEU A 54 -0.72 4.01 8.09
N ASP A 55 -1.68 4.44 8.91
CA ASP A 55 -1.58 4.33 10.37
C ASP A 55 -2.37 3.12 10.88
N LEU A 56 -1.70 1.98 11.03
CA LEU A 56 -2.30 0.75 11.54
C LEU A 56 -2.32 0.75 13.07
N GLN A 57 -3.48 0.53 13.68
CA GLN A 57 -3.63 0.53 15.14
C GLN A 57 -3.04 -0.73 15.77
N ASP A 58 -3.17 -1.87 15.10
CA ASP A 58 -2.63 -3.16 15.56
C ASP A 58 -2.43 -4.15 14.39
N SER A 59 -1.77 -5.28 14.66
CA SER A 59 -1.42 -6.27 13.63
C SER A 59 -2.61 -7.00 13.01
N SER A 60 -3.77 -7.03 13.67
CA SER A 60 -4.98 -7.66 13.12
C SER A 60 -5.54 -6.89 11.92
N GLN A 61 -5.12 -5.63 11.74
CA GLN A 61 -5.48 -4.83 10.57
C GLN A 61 -4.71 -5.22 9.30
N ILE A 62 -3.66 -6.05 9.40
CA ILE A 62 -2.85 -6.45 8.24
C ILE A 62 -3.70 -7.21 7.20
N PRO A 63 -4.40 -8.33 7.54
CA PRO A 63 -5.24 -9.03 6.56
C PRO A 63 -6.29 -8.15 5.88
N PRO A 64 -7.19 -7.43 6.60
CA PRO A 64 -8.21 -6.63 5.92
C PRO A 64 -7.62 -5.47 5.12
N THR A 65 -6.43 -4.96 5.48
CA THR A 65 -5.75 -3.92 4.71
C THR A 65 -5.24 -4.46 3.38
N GLY A 66 -4.54 -5.60 3.41
CA GLY A 66 -3.91 -6.22 2.25
C GLY A 66 -4.88 -6.97 1.32
N GLU A 67 -6.00 -7.48 1.86
CA GLU A 67 -6.87 -8.44 1.15
C GLU A 67 -7.27 -8.00 -0.27
N PRO A 68 -7.76 -6.76 -0.54
CA PRO A 68 -8.16 -6.39 -1.90
C PRO A 68 -7.00 -6.39 -2.91
N PHE A 69 -5.77 -6.19 -2.45
CA PHE A 69 -4.59 -6.29 -3.31
C PHE A 69 -4.28 -7.74 -3.67
N PHE A 70 -4.47 -8.67 -2.73
CA PHE A 70 -4.29 -10.10 -2.97
C PHE A 70 -5.38 -10.67 -3.87
N SER A 71 -6.65 -10.53 -3.47
CA SER A 71 -7.77 -11.23 -4.08
C SER A 71 -8.20 -10.64 -5.42
N GLU A 72 -8.30 -9.31 -5.52
CA GLU A 72 -8.81 -8.66 -6.73
C GLU A 72 -7.70 -8.39 -7.76
N MET A 73 -6.51 -8.00 -7.28
CA MET A 73 -5.42 -7.50 -8.14
C MET A 73 -4.25 -8.47 -8.29
N HIS A 74 -4.27 -9.60 -7.57
CA HIS A 74 -3.19 -10.60 -7.55
C HIS A 74 -1.80 -9.97 -7.28
N ALA A 75 -1.77 -8.95 -6.43
CA ALA A 75 -0.56 -8.19 -6.17
C ALA A 75 0.38 -8.92 -5.21
N GLU A 76 1.67 -8.68 -5.40
CA GLU A 76 2.67 -8.91 -4.35
C GLU A 76 2.61 -7.73 -3.36
N VAL A 77 2.39 -8.02 -2.08
CA VAL A 77 2.22 -6.99 -1.04
C VAL A 77 3.33 -7.09 -0.01
N GLU A 78 4.04 -5.98 0.18
CA GLU A 78 5.03 -5.80 1.25
C GLU A 78 4.50 -4.76 2.24
N MET A 79 4.53 -5.06 3.54
CA MET A 79 4.20 -4.11 4.61
C MET A 79 5.42 -3.89 5.49
N THR A 80 5.90 -2.65 5.56
CA THR A 80 7.10 -2.29 6.31
C THR A 80 6.77 -1.18 7.29
N PRO A 81 7.03 -1.34 8.61
CA PRO A 81 6.99 -0.23 9.54
C PRO A 81 7.96 0.87 9.08
N VAL A 82 7.48 2.10 9.00
CA VAL A 82 8.29 3.25 8.56
C VAL A 82 8.13 4.40 9.54
N MET A 83 9.06 5.35 9.47
CA MET A 83 9.10 6.53 10.34
C MET A 83 9.27 7.78 9.49
N ASN A 84 8.67 8.88 9.93
CA ASN A 84 8.90 10.19 9.30
C ASN A 84 10.19 10.83 9.85
N ALA A 85 10.52 12.04 9.40
CA ALA A 85 11.74 12.73 9.82
C ALA A 85 11.76 13.06 11.34
N GLU A 86 10.61 13.35 11.94
CA GLU A 86 10.49 13.64 13.37
C GLU A 86 10.74 12.39 14.21
N ASP A 87 10.06 11.29 13.87
CA ASP A 87 10.21 9.97 14.50
C ASP A 87 11.66 9.49 14.41
N LEU A 88 12.29 9.63 13.22
CA LEU A 88 13.70 9.29 13.02
C LEU A 88 14.62 10.10 13.93
N ARG A 89 14.42 11.43 14.01
CA ARG A 89 15.21 12.30 14.88
C ARG A 89 15.07 11.91 16.34
N LYS A 90 13.86 11.56 16.79
CA LYS A 90 13.60 11.09 18.16
C LYS A 90 14.36 9.79 18.44
N GLY A 91 14.21 8.77 17.60
CA GLY A 91 14.90 7.49 17.79
C GLY A 91 16.43 7.60 17.76
N LEU A 92 16.98 8.39 16.84
CA LEU A 92 18.44 8.64 16.77
C LEU A 92 18.99 9.39 18.00
N SER A 93 18.16 10.18 18.68
CA SER A 93 18.60 10.90 19.89
C SER A 93 18.82 9.99 21.11
N GLU A 94 18.22 8.80 21.10
CA GLU A 94 18.35 7.79 22.18
C GLU A 94 19.59 6.89 22.02
N LEU A 95 20.25 6.92 20.86
CA LEU A 95 21.47 6.14 20.59
C LEU A 95 22.76 6.82 21.11
N ARG A 96 22.64 7.95 21.80
CA ARG A 96 23.75 8.77 22.29
C ARG A 96 23.99 8.56 23.77
#